data_AF-A0A1E4UZD3-F1
#
_entry.id   AF-A0A1E4UZD3-F1
#
_cell.length_a   1.000
_cell.length_b   1.000
_cell.length_c   1.000
_cell.angle_alpha   90.00
_cell.angle_beta   90.00
_cell.angle_gamma   90.00
#
_symmetry.space_group_name_H-M   'P 1'
#
loop_
_entity.id
_entity.type
_entity.pdbx_description
1 polymer ?
#
loop_
_entity_poly.entity_id
_entity_poly.type
_entity_poly.pdbx_seq_one_letter_code
_entity_poly.pdbx_strand_id
1 'polypeptide(L)'
;MLDKGTGQSLIAWCVDVFTAISNKFDYTVGSPSQLNRSDDLQKLVNQRYAQVTDTKTSAAFQLAIWEIVTDTGGGYSLNNGTFQASGFGNAQALAREWLKLDGVNTGNYKISYFYDSILNDKNTSQNLIAVSAVPLPGAAVLMLSALGLAGLVSRRRRASKSLPGAEHQHSVAAI
;
A
#
# COMPACT_ATOMS: atom_id res chain seq x y z
N MET A 1 -4.40 6.09 15.35
CA MET A 1 -5.14 7.33 15.02
C MET A 1 -6.53 6.95 14.52
N LEU A 2 -7.55 7.80 14.66
CA LEU A 2 -8.92 7.50 14.22
C LEU A 2 -9.30 8.44 13.09
N ASP A 3 -9.78 7.88 11.99
CA ASP A 3 -10.41 8.65 10.93
C ASP A 3 -11.85 9.00 11.35
N LYS A 4 -12.17 10.30 11.49
CA LYS A 4 -13.49 10.76 11.92
C LYS A 4 -14.60 10.49 10.90
N GLY A 5 -14.27 10.37 9.62
CA GLY A 5 -15.23 10.10 8.56
C GLY A 5 -15.60 8.63 8.44
N THR A 6 -14.65 7.72 8.70
CA THR A 6 -14.87 6.27 8.56
C THR A 6 -14.95 5.51 9.89
N GLY A 7 -14.55 6.13 10.99
CA GLY A 7 -14.47 5.48 12.32
C GLY A 7 -13.36 4.43 12.43
N GLN A 8 -12.53 4.26 11.39
CA GLN A 8 -11.50 3.22 11.36
C GLN A 8 -10.23 3.68 12.09
N SER A 9 -9.60 2.72 12.79
CA SER A 9 -8.27 2.91 13.33
C SER A 9 -7.24 2.77 12.21
N LEU A 10 -6.31 3.73 12.16
CA LEU A 10 -5.21 3.75 11.22
C LEU A 10 -3.87 3.74 11.96
N ILE A 11 -2.94 2.97 11.41
CA ILE A 11 -1.53 2.99 11.81
C ILE A 11 -0.87 4.15 11.07
N ALA A 12 -0.13 4.97 11.81
CA ALA A 12 0.56 6.13 11.29
C ALA A 12 2.01 6.14 11.76
N TRP A 13 2.85 6.83 10.99
CA TRP A 13 4.27 7.04 11.26
C TRP A 13 4.58 8.52 11.33
N CYS A 14 5.52 8.83 12.20
CA CYS A 14 6.04 10.17 12.42
C CYS A 14 6.83 10.61 11.19
N VAL A 15 6.62 11.83 10.68
CA VAL A 15 7.52 12.41 9.65
C VAL A 15 8.36 13.56 10.17
N ASP A 16 8.11 14.01 11.40
CA ASP A 16 8.92 15.01 12.08
C ASP A 16 9.63 14.35 13.27
N VAL A 17 10.94 14.60 13.37
CA VAL A 17 11.79 14.14 14.48
C VAL A 17 11.75 15.09 15.67
N PHE A 18 11.50 16.37 15.43
CA PHE A 18 11.71 17.44 16.41
C PHE A 18 10.45 17.82 17.18
N THR A 19 9.28 17.47 16.66
CA THR A 19 8.00 17.77 17.30
C THR A 19 7.45 16.54 18.04
N ALA A 20 7.02 16.73 19.29
CA ALA A 20 6.38 15.68 20.06
C ALA A 20 4.99 15.35 19.48
N ILE A 21 4.57 14.09 19.62
CA ILE A 21 3.20 13.69 19.30
C ILE A 21 2.26 14.08 20.44
N SER A 22 1.12 14.70 20.10
CA SER A 22 0.07 14.97 21.06
C SER A 22 -0.96 13.84 21.09
N ASN A 23 -1.43 13.48 22.28
CA ASN A 23 -2.37 12.38 22.49
C ASN A 23 -3.76 12.65 21.90
N LYS A 24 -4.11 13.91 21.66
CA LYS A 24 -5.37 14.31 21.05
C LYS A 24 -5.14 15.51 20.14
N PHE A 25 -5.07 15.24 18.85
CA PHE A 25 -4.84 16.25 17.83
C PHE A 25 -5.70 15.99 16.59
N ASP A 26 -6.23 17.05 16.01
CA ASP A 26 -7.03 17.00 14.79
C ASP A 26 -6.15 17.43 13.61
N TYR A 27 -5.80 16.47 12.77
CA TYR A 27 -4.95 16.71 11.60
C TYR A 27 -5.74 17.18 10.39
N THR A 28 -5.09 18.02 9.59
CA THR A 28 -5.53 18.32 8.22
C THR A 28 -4.93 17.30 7.26
N VAL A 29 -5.72 16.84 6.28
CA VAL A 29 -5.23 15.94 5.23
C VAL A 29 -4.53 16.78 4.17
N GLY A 30 -3.25 16.49 3.95
CA GLY A 30 -2.41 17.11 2.93
C GLY A 30 -2.14 16.20 1.74
N SER A 31 -1.47 16.75 0.74
CA SER A 31 -0.90 15.98 -0.37
C SER A 31 0.45 15.39 0.04
N PRO A 32 0.72 14.10 -0.21
CA PRO A 32 2.04 13.51 0.01
C PRO A 32 3.17 14.23 -0.74
N SER A 33 2.87 14.94 -1.83
CA SER A 33 3.85 15.75 -2.57
C SER A 33 4.42 16.93 -1.76
N GLN A 34 3.80 17.28 -0.62
CA GLN A 34 4.31 18.28 0.31
C GLN A 34 5.45 17.75 1.18
N LEU A 35 5.63 16.44 1.25
CA LEU A 35 6.73 15.81 1.99
C LEU A 35 8.03 15.95 1.19
N ASN A 36 9.11 16.21 1.90
CA ASN A 36 10.44 16.15 1.31
C ASN A 36 10.71 14.73 0.78
N ARG A 37 11.27 14.65 -0.43
CA ARG A 37 11.59 13.38 -1.12
C ARG A 37 10.41 12.40 -1.18
N SER A 38 9.21 12.91 -1.41
CA SER A 38 7.96 12.14 -1.47
C SER A 38 8.03 10.92 -2.41
N ASP A 39 8.76 11.01 -3.52
CA ASP A 39 8.97 9.87 -4.43
C ASP A 39 9.78 8.73 -3.78
N ASP A 40 10.85 9.06 -3.04
CA ASP A 40 11.67 8.07 -2.37
C ASP A 40 10.93 7.46 -1.16
N LEU A 41 10.12 8.27 -0.47
CA LEU A 41 9.21 7.78 0.57
C LEU A 41 8.16 6.81 -0.01
N GLN A 42 7.60 7.13 -1.18
CA GLN A 42 6.64 6.26 -1.86
C GLN A 42 7.30 4.96 -2.34
N LYS A 43 8.57 4.99 -2.78
CA LYS A 43 9.36 3.77 -3.07
C LYS A 43 9.57 2.93 -1.82
N LEU A 44 9.98 3.52 -0.69
CA LEU A 44 10.16 2.82 0.58
C LEU A 44 8.88 2.07 0.97
N VAL A 45 7.75 2.78 0.94
CA VAL A 45 6.43 2.22 1.23
C VAL A 45 6.12 1.05 0.30
N ASN A 46 6.28 1.22 -1.01
CA ASN A 46 5.96 0.18 -1.98
C ASN A 46 6.86 -1.06 -1.89
N GLN A 47 8.11 -0.89 -1.48
CA GLN A 47 9.08 -1.98 -1.39
C GLN A 47 9.02 -2.72 -0.06
N ARG A 48 8.75 -1.99 1.05
CA ARG A 48 9.03 -2.49 2.41
C ARG A 48 7.82 -2.54 3.33
N TYR A 49 6.74 -1.80 3.06
CA TYR A 49 5.61 -1.72 4.00
C TYR A 49 4.98 -3.09 4.32
N ALA A 50 4.91 -4.00 3.35
CA ALA A 50 4.42 -5.37 3.56
C ALA A 50 5.22 -6.17 4.62
N GLN A 51 6.46 -5.77 4.89
CA GLN A 51 7.37 -6.41 5.84
C GLN A 51 7.25 -5.82 7.25
N VAL A 52 6.43 -4.77 7.45
CA VAL A 52 6.24 -4.11 8.73
C VAL A 52 5.19 -4.85 9.54
N THR A 53 5.63 -5.84 10.32
CA THR A 53 4.74 -6.77 11.04
C THR A 53 5.03 -6.88 12.53
N ASP A 54 6.14 -6.32 13.01
CA ASP A 54 6.58 -6.40 14.39
C ASP A 54 7.27 -5.11 14.85
N THR A 55 7.63 -5.04 16.14
CA THR A 55 8.28 -3.85 16.73
C THR A 55 9.59 -3.48 16.04
N LYS A 56 10.38 -4.48 15.61
CA LYS A 56 11.70 -4.27 14.99
C LYS A 56 11.55 -3.70 13.59
N THR A 57 10.66 -4.28 12.78
CA THR A 57 10.36 -3.84 11.41
C THR A 57 9.64 -2.49 11.41
N SER A 58 8.78 -2.22 12.39
CA SER A 58 8.17 -0.90 12.61
C SER A 58 9.21 0.17 12.96
N ALA A 59 10.13 -0.14 13.89
CA ALA A 59 11.23 0.77 14.21
C ALA A 59 12.15 1.01 13.00
N ALA A 60 12.48 -0.03 12.23
CA ALA A 60 13.27 0.11 11.03
C ALA A 60 12.58 1.02 9.99
N PHE A 61 11.26 0.90 9.86
CA PHE A 61 10.46 1.72 8.96
C PHE A 61 10.46 3.18 9.41
N GLN A 62 10.26 3.43 10.71
CA GLN A 62 10.26 4.78 11.29
C GLN A 62 11.61 5.49 11.11
N LEU A 63 12.73 4.77 11.31
CA LEU A 63 14.08 5.30 11.07
C LEU A 63 14.30 5.64 9.59
N ALA A 64 13.85 4.78 8.67
CA ALA A 64 13.99 5.04 7.25
C ALA A 64 13.13 6.24 6.79
N ILE A 65 11.94 6.42 7.36
CA ILE A 65 11.11 7.60 7.09
C ILE A 65 11.85 8.87 7.52
N TRP A 66 12.34 8.92 8.76
CA TRP A 66 13.04 10.09 9.28
C TRP A 66 14.30 10.43 8.49
N GLU A 67 15.05 9.42 8.08
CA GLU A 67 16.19 9.62 7.19
C GLU A 67 15.76 10.24 5.85
N ILE A 68 14.74 9.68 5.19
CA ILE A 68 14.29 10.14 3.87
C ILE A 68 13.78 11.59 3.90
N VAL A 69 12.95 11.92 4.90
CA VAL A 69 12.31 13.24 4.97
C VAL A 69 13.26 14.33 5.47
N THR A 70 14.28 13.96 6.26
CA THR A 70 15.23 14.92 6.85
C THR A 70 16.46 15.15 5.97
N ASP A 71 16.91 14.12 5.24
CA ASP A 71 18.11 14.25 4.42
C ASP A 71 17.84 15.03 3.12
N THR A 72 18.72 15.99 2.84
CA THR A 72 18.63 16.92 1.71
C THR A 72 19.80 16.77 0.73
N GLY A 73 20.77 15.87 0.97
CA GLY A 73 21.84 15.57 0.01
C GLY A 73 22.89 14.56 0.50
N GLY A 74 23.55 13.86 -0.43
CA GLY A 74 24.69 12.97 -0.14
C GLY A 74 24.36 11.48 -0.01
N GLY A 75 23.06 11.12 -0.01
CA GLY A 75 22.59 9.75 0.08
C GLY A 75 22.31 9.33 1.52
N TYR A 76 21.47 8.32 1.69
CA TYR A 76 20.94 7.97 3.01
C TYR A 76 21.93 7.22 3.89
N SER A 77 22.08 7.69 5.12
CA SER A 77 22.97 7.08 6.11
C SER A 77 22.59 7.47 7.53
N LEU A 78 22.21 6.48 8.33
CA LEU A 78 21.88 6.69 9.75
C LEU A 78 23.08 7.04 10.64
N ASN A 79 24.29 7.09 10.09
CA ASN A 79 25.54 7.32 10.84
C ASN A 79 26.18 8.70 10.55
N ASN A 80 25.68 9.45 9.57
CA ASN A 80 26.20 10.77 9.21
C ASN A 80 25.06 11.61 8.57
N GLY A 81 25.35 12.83 8.12
CA GLY A 81 24.32 13.69 7.54
C GLY A 81 23.41 14.34 8.59
N THR A 82 22.24 14.79 8.16
CA THR A 82 21.32 15.60 8.96
C THR A 82 20.57 14.77 10.00
N PHE A 83 20.13 13.56 9.65
CA PHE A 83 19.54 12.62 10.59
C PHE A 83 20.54 11.53 10.94
N GLN A 84 20.71 11.27 12.24
CA GLN A 84 21.58 10.21 12.73
C GLN A 84 20.85 9.45 13.82
N ALA A 85 20.94 8.13 13.78
CA ALA A 85 20.30 7.26 14.75
C ALA A 85 21.31 6.24 15.27
N SER A 86 21.32 6.04 16.59
CA SER A 86 22.15 5.02 17.25
C SER A 86 21.36 4.32 18.35
N GLY A 87 21.80 3.12 18.75
CA GLY A 87 21.16 2.36 19.83
C GLY A 87 19.92 1.54 19.43
N PHE A 88 19.59 1.45 18.14
CA PHE A 88 18.43 0.68 17.64
C PHE A 88 18.77 -0.75 17.17
N GLY A 89 20.03 -1.19 17.34
CA GLY A 89 20.49 -2.55 17.07
C GLY A 89 20.07 -3.07 15.69
N ASN A 90 19.39 -4.21 15.65
CA ASN A 90 18.94 -4.85 14.41
C ASN A 90 17.95 -4.01 13.60
N ALA A 91 17.15 -3.14 14.24
CA ALA A 91 16.24 -2.24 13.51
C ALA A 91 17.02 -1.19 12.71
N GLN A 92 18.13 -0.68 13.24
CA GLN A 92 19.02 0.24 12.53
C GLN A 92 19.67 -0.41 11.31
N ALA A 93 20.15 -1.65 11.49
CA ALA A 93 20.74 -2.42 10.39
C ALA A 93 19.71 -2.69 9.27
N LEU A 94 18.46 -3.01 9.65
CA LEU A 94 17.37 -3.22 8.71
C LEU A 94 16.95 -1.92 8.00
N ALA A 95 16.87 -0.80 8.73
CA ALA A 95 16.58 0.50 8.15
C ALA A 95 17.62 0.90 7.10
N ARG A 96 18.91 0.70 7.40
CA ARG A 96 20.00 0.90 6.42
C ARG A 96 19.83 0.05 5.17
N GLU A 97 19.36 -1.19 5.29
CA GLU A 97 19.08 -2.03 4.13
C GLU A 97 17.91 -1.48 3.31
N TRP A 98 16.84 -1.04 3.97
CA TRP A 98 15.67 -0.50 3.31
C TRP A 98 15.92 0.84 2.62
N LEU A 99 16.85 1.65 3.16
CA LEU A 99 17.26 2.93 2.59
C LEU A 99 18.03 2.82 1.28
N LYS A 100 18.44 1.62 0.85
CA LYS A 100 18.98 1.42 -0.51
C LYS A 100 17.94 1.67 -1.60
N LEU A 101 16.65 1.54 -1.28
CA LEU A 101 15.53 1.72 -2.20
C LEU A 101 15.64 0.93 -3.52
N ASP A 102 16.31 -0.22 -3.48
CA ASP A 102 16.63 -1.09 -4.62
C ASP A 102 15.62 -2.23 -4.83
N GLY A 103 14.55 -2.26 -4.03
CA GLY A 103 13.51 -3.28 -4.12
C GLY A 103 12.53 -3.07 -5.28
N VAL A 104 11.64 -4.05 -5.47
CA VAL A 104 10.56 -3.96 -6.45
C VAL A 104 9.54 -2.91 -6.02
N ASN A 105 9.34 -1.88 -6.85
CA ASN A 105 8.30 -0.88 -6.64
C ASN A 105 6.93 -1.45 -7.02
N THR A 106 6.21 -2.01 -6.05
CA THR A 106 4.96 -2.74 -6.30
C THR A 106 3.78 -1.86 -6.74
N GLY A 107 3.76 -0.58 -6.35
CA GLY A 107 2.59 0.29 -6.54
C GLY A 107 1.35 -0.11 -5.71
N ASN A 108 1.49 -1.08 -4.79
CA ASN A 108 0.38 -1.63 -4.03
C ASN A 108 -0.06 -0.75 -2.86
N TYR A 109 0.67 0.33 -2.57
CA TYR A 109 0.44 1.14 -1.39
C TYR A 109 0.43 2.63 -1.73
N LYS A 110 -0.36 3.39 -0.99
CA LYS A 110 -0.43 4.86 -1.08
C LYS A 110 -0.22 5.48 0.28
N ILE A 111 0.37 6.68 0.25
CA ILE A 111 0.59 7.51 1.43
C ILE A 111 -0.58 8.50 1.58
N SER A 112 -1.08 8.63 2.81
CA SER A 112 -1.93 9.75 3.23
C SER A 112 -1.10 10.63 4.17
N TYR A 113 -1.01 11.92 3.86
CA TYR A 113 -0.26 12.88 4.68
C TYR A 113 -1.20 13.65 5.61
N PHE A 114 -0.82 13.75 6.88
CA PHE A 114 -1.58 14.42 7.92
C PHE A 114 -0.67 15.45 8.58
N TYR A 115 -1.06 16.71 8.51
CA TYR A 115 -0.24 17.80 9.03
C TYR A 115 -1.02 18.71 9.97
N ASP A 116 -0.28 19.32 10.87
CA ASP A 116 -0.76 20.42 11.70
C ASP A 116 -0.85 21.68 10.85
N SER A 117 -2.08 22.15 10.58
CA SER A 117 -2.33 23.37 9.81
C SER A 117 -2.47 24.62 10.68
N ILE A 118 -2.47 24.48 12.02
CA ILE A 118 -2.74 25.58 12.95
C ILE A 118 -1.42 26.12 13.49
N LEU A 119 -0.88 27.13 12.80
CA LEU A 119 0.40 27.78 13.12
C LEU A 119 0.44 28.57 14.45
N ASN A 120 -0.63 28.57 15.27
CA ASN A 120 -0.75 29.50 16.40
C ASN A 120 -1.36 28.91 17.69
N ASP A 121 -1.57 27.60 17.79
CA ASP A 121 -2.05 27.01 19.04
C ASP A 121 -0.88 26.46 19.86
N LYS A 122 -0.95 26.58 21.19
CA LYS A 122 0.04 25.96 22.12
C LYS A 122 0.01 24.43 22.09
N ASN A 123 -0.78 23.85 21.20
CA ASN A 123 -1.02 22.44 21.03
C ASN A 123 -0.56 22.04 19.62
N THR A 124 0.75 21.99 19.41
CA THR A 124 1.31 21.47 18.15
C THR A 124 1.46 19.96 18.25
N SER A 125 1.30 19.26 17.13
CA SER A 125 1.66 17.85 17.04
C SER A 125 2.49 17.62 15.78
N GLN A 126 3.45 16.70 15.86
CA GLN A 126 4.22 16.31 14.69
C GLN A 126 3.33 15.84 13.54
N ASN A 127 3.77 16.09 12.33
CA ASN A 127 3.10 15.60 11.14
C ASN A 127 3.25 14.09 11.03
N LEU A 128 2.25 13.44 10.42
CA LEU A 128 2.15 12.00 10.30
C LEU A 128 1.89 11.58 8.85
N ILE A 129 2.28 10.36 8.54
CA ILE A 129 1.81 9.64 7.35
C ILE A 129 1.07 8.38 7.77
N ALA A 130 0.08 7.99 6.98
CA ALA A 130 -0.48 6.64 7.04
C ALA A 130 -0.34 5.96 5.69
N VAL A 131 -0.26 4.64 5.72
CA VAL A 131 -0.08 3.82 4.53
C VAL A 131 -1.29 2.92 4.40
N SER A 132 -1.87 2.89 3.20
CA SER A 132 -3.01 2.03 2.88
C SER A 132 -2.77 1.29 1.57
N ALA A 133 -3.36 0.11 1.45
CA ALA A 133 -3.31 -0.66 0.22
C ALA A 133 -4.13 0.06 -0.88
N VAL A 134 -3.60 0.08 -2.09
CA VAL A 134 -4.32 0.50 -3.29
C VAL A 134 -5.21 -0.66 -3.73
N PRO A 135 -6.54 -0.50 -3.77
CA PRO A 135 -7.42 -1.53 -4.30
C PRO A 135 -7.11 -1.76 -5.77
N LEU A 136 -6.83 -2.99 -6.21
CA LEU A 136 -6.59 -3.30 -7.62
C LEU A 136 -7.90 -3.12 -8.41
N PRO A 137 -8.06 -2.07 -9.24
CA PRO A 137 -9.33 -1.80 -9.90
C PRO A 137 -9.65 -2.86 -10.98
N GLY A 138 -8.63 -3.56 -11.47
CA GLY A 138 -8.74 -4.49 -12.59
C GLY A 138 -9.13 -5.92 -12.21
N ALA A 139 -8.88 -6.39 -10.99
CA ALA A 139 -9.10 -7.80 -10.65
C ALA A 139 -10.59 -8.20 -10.77
N ALA A 140 -11.49 -7.32 -10.32
CA ALA A 140 -12.93 -7.54 -10.44
C ALA A 140 -13.39 -7.52 -11.91
N VAL A 141 -12.91 -6.56 -12.71
CA VAL A 141 -13.26 -6.45 -14.14
C VAL A 141 -12.70 -7.64 -14.95
N LEU A 142 -11.47 -8.07 -14.65
CA LEU A 142 -10.86 -9.24 -15.28
C LEU A 142 -11.57 -10.54 -14.90
N MET A 143 -11.97 -10.68 -13.64
CA MET A 143 -12.75 -11.82 -13.18
C MET A 143 -14.13 -11.86 -13.86
N LEU A 144 -14.83 -10.72 -13.92
CA LEU A 144 -16.13 -10.62 -14.58
C LEU A 144 -16.04 -10.86 -16.08
N SER A 145 -15.01 -10.35 -16.75
CA SER A 145 -14.80 -10.59 -18.19
C SER A 145 -14.43 -12.04 -18.47
N ALA A 146 -13.59 -12.68 -17.65
CA ALA A 146 -13.29 -14.10 -17.76
C ALA A 146 -14.54 -14.98 -17.58
N LEU A 147 -15.37 -14.68 -16.58
CA LEU A 147 -16.65 -15.36 -16.34
C LEU A 147 -17.64 -15.15 -17.50
N GLY A 148 -17.73 -13.92 -18.03
CA GLY A 148 -18.58 -13.60 -19.17
C GLY A 148 -18.19 -14.37 -20.44
N LEU A 149 -16.90 -14.43 -20.75
CA LEU A 149 -16.37 -15.19 -21.89
C LEU A 149 -16.58 -16.70 -21.71
N ALA A 150 -16.31 -17.24 -20.52
CA ALA A 150 -16.54 -18.65 -20.22
C ALA A 150 -18.01 -19.06 -20.37
N GLY A 151 -18.94 -18.21 -19.91
CA GLY A 151 -20.38 -18.41 -20.06
C GLY A 151 -20.82 -18.44 -21.54
N LEU A 152 -20.30 -17.52 -22.37
CA LEU A 152 -20.59 -17.47 -23.80
C LEU A 152 -20.08 -18.70 -24.56
N VAL A 153 -18.86 -19.16 -24.25
CA VAL A 153 -18.27 -20.38 -24.85
C VAL A 153 -19.06 -21.62 -24.45
N SER A 154 -19.46 -21.74 -23.19
CA SER A 154 -20.28 -22.86 -22.69
C SER A 154 -21.66 -22.91 -23.38
N ARG A 155 -22.29 -21.75 -23.63
CA ARG A 155 -23.58 -21.66 -24.33
C ARG A 155 -23.49 -22.10 -25.80
N ARG A 156 -22.42 -21.73 -26.51
CA ARG A 156 -22.21 -22.15 -27.91
C ARG A 156 -22.04 -23.66 -28.05
N ARG A 157 -21.34 -24.32 -27.11
CA ARG A 157 -21.14 -25.78 -27.13
C ARG A 157 -22.42 -26.57 -26.90
N ARG A 158 -23.39 -26.02 -26.17
CA ARG A 158 -24.70 -26.68 -25.97
C ARG A 158 -25.60 -26.57 -27.20
N ALA A 159 -25.51 -25.46 -27.95
CA ALA A 159 -26.32 -25.26 -29.17
C ALA A 159 -25.92 -26.20 -30.32
N SER A 160 -24.65 -26.59 -30.44
CA SER A 160 -24.22 -27.56 -31.47
C SER A 160 -24.59 -29.01 -31.15
N LYS A 161 -25.10 -29.34 -29.96
CA LYS A 161 -25.45 -30.73 -29.58
C LYS A 161 -26.91 -31.10 -29.86
N SER A 162 -27.73 -30.19 -30.39
CA SER A 162 -29.12 -30.49 -30.79
C SER A 162 -29.27 -30.50 -32.31
N LEU A 163 -28.99 -31.65 -32.93
CA LEU A 163 -29.58 -32.04 -34.22
C LEU A 163 -30.42 -33.30 -33.96
N PRO A 164 -31.75 -33.17 -33.80
CA PRO A 164 -32.65 -34.31 -33.88
C PRO A 164 -32.81 -34.71 -35.36
N GLY A 165 -32.04 -35.70 -35.80
CA GLY A 165 -32.24 -36.39 -37.06
C GLY A 165 -33.22 -37.54 -36.88
N ALA A 166 -34.40 -37.39 -37.47
CA ALA A 166 -35.46 -38.39 -37.55
C ALA A 166 -35.09 -39.54 -38.48
N GLU A 167 -35.46 -40.77 -38.14
CA GLU A 167 -35.90 -41.73 -39.16
C GLU A 167 -36.92 -42.72 -38.60
N HIS A 168 -37.93 -42.96 -39.44
CA HIS A 168 -39.16 -43.68 -39.19
C HIS A 168 -38.97 -45.20 -39.34
N GLN A 169 -39.91 -45.94 -38.77
CA GLN A 169 -40.05 -47.41 -38.71
C GLN A 169 -39.80 -48.17 -40.03
N HIS A 170 -39.35 -49.43 -39.94
CA HIS A 170 -40.15 -50.59 -40.40
C HIS A 170 -39.61 -51.92 -39.83
N SER A 171 -40.51 -52.63 -39.13
CA SER A 171 -40.44 -54.03 -38.75
C SER A 171 -40.74 -54.92 -39.96
N VAL A 172 -39.91 -55.93 -40.28
CA VAL A 172 -40.32 -57.23 -40.82
C VAL A 172 -39.26 -58.29 -40.44
N ALA A 173 -39.72 -59.39 -39.85
CA ALA A 173 -38.99 -60.62 -39.59
C ALA A 173 -39.00 -61.55 -40.83
N ALA A 174 -37.87 -62.19 -41.13
CA ALA A 174 -37.68 -63.33 -42.05
C ALA A 174 -36.21 -63.77 -41.91
N ILE A 175 -35.78 -65.02 -41.71
CA ILE A 175 -36.34 -66.38 -41.59
C ILE A 175 -35.45 -67.10 -40.57
#